data_AF-A4A862-F1
#
_entry.id   AF-A4A862-F1
#
_cell.length_a   1.000
_cell.length_b   1.000
_cell.length_c   1.000
_cell.angle_alpha   90.00
_cell.angle_beta   90.00
_cell.angle_gamma   90.00
#
_symmetry.space_group_name_H-M   'P 1'
#
loop_
_entity.id
_entity.type
_entity.pdbx_description
1 polymer ?
#
loop_
_entity_poly.entity_id
_entity_poly.type
_entity_poly.pdbx_seq_one_letter_code
_entity_poly.pdbx_strand_id
1 'polypeptide(L)'
;MLRISSLLLFLALAFSPAVKVLSQSQSAIEECKALKERIEDYDDLRKEGGSASQMDRWRRARNELEAEFHDKNCHKISTRLLRTN
;
A
#
# COMPACT_ATOMS: atom_id res chain seq x y z
N MET A 1 -28.82 -39.39 41.25
CA MET A 1 -28.29 -38.01 41.30
C MET A 1 -27.39 -37.81 40.10
N LEU A 2 -27.88 -37.28 38.98
CA LEU A 2 -27.14 -37.32 37.72
C LEU A 2 -27.58 -36.19 36.76
N ARG A 3 -27.40 -34.91 37.12
CA ARG A 3 -27.81 -33.77 36.27
C ARG A 3 -26.97 -32.49 36.43
N ILE A 4 -25.65 -32.62 36.55
CA ILE A 4 -24.77 -31.42 36.57
C ILE A 4 -23.68 -31.47 35.48
N SER A 5 -23.54 -32.60 34.78
CA SER A 5 -22.39 -32.85 33.90
C SER A 5 -22.50 -32.31 32.46
N SER A 6 -23.59 -31.64 32.07
CA SER A 6 -23.82 -31.23 30.66
C SER A 6 -23.70 -29.74 30.39
N LEU A 7 -23.54 -28.88 31.40
CA LEU A 7 -23.49 -27.42 31.21
C LEU A 7 -22.07 -26.85 31.07
N LEU A 8 -21.03 -27.62 31.36
CA LEU A 8 -19.64 -27.16 31.32
C LEU A 8 -18.93 -27.40 29.98
N LEU A 9 -19.55 -28.13 29.04
CA LEU A 9 -18.91 -28.47 27.76
C LEU A 9 -19.14 -27.44 26.64
N PHE A 10 -20.02 -26.46 26.83
CA PHE A 10 -20.32 -25.46 25.80
C PHE A 10 -19.53 -24.15 25.92
N LEU A 11 -18.79 -23.93 27.02
CA LEU A 11 -18.12 -22.65 27.26
C LEU A 11 -16.69 -22.55 26.71
N ALA A 12 -16.20 -23.57 26.00
CA ALA A 12 -14.81 -23.62 25.51
C ALA A 12 -14.61 -23.28 24.02
N LEU A 13 -15.67 -22.93 23.28
CA LEU A 13 -15.58 -22.76 21.81
C LEU A 13 -15.57 -21.31 21.29
N ALA A 14 -15.50 -20.31 22.16
CA ALA A 14 -15.67 -18.90 21.74
C ALA A 14 -14.35 -18.11 21.56
N PHE A 15 -13.18 -18.74 21.70
CA PHE A 15 -11.90 -18.05 21.54
C PHE A 15 -11.31 -18.28 20.15
N SER A 16 -11.99 -17.78 19.12
CA SER A 16 -11.38 -17.61 17.80
C SER A 16 -10.46 -16.38 17.85
N PRO A 17 -9.13 -16.52 17.71
CA PRO A 17 -8.30 -15.35 17.49
C PRO A 17 -8.70 -14.73 16.14
N ALA A 18 -9.29 -13.54 16.20
CA ALA A 18 -9.57 -12.74 15.02
C ALA A 18 -8.25 -12.57 14.26
N VAL A 19 -8.18 -13.18 13.08
CA VAL A 19 -7.05 -13.13 12.15
C VAL A 19 -6.84 -11.67 11.75
N LYS A 20 -5.85 -11.01 12.36
CA LYS A 20 -5.40 -9.66 11.98
C LYS A 20 -4.36 -9.70 10.84
N VAL A 21 -4.66 -10.39 9.75
CA VAL A 21 -3.75 -10.49 8.58
C VAL A 21 -4.43 -9.87 7.37
N LEU A 22 -4.54 -8.54 7.32
CA LEU A 22 -4.98 -7.82 6.10
C LEU A 22 -4.74 -6.31 6.08
N SER A 23 -4.40 -5.65 7.21
CA SER A 23 -4.24 -4.18 7.22
C SER A 23 -2.87 -3.69 6.74
N GLN A 24 -1.83 -4.52 6.82
CA GLN A 24 -0.46 -4.12 6.43
C GLN A 24 -0.28 -4.07 4.91
N SER A 25 -1.06 -4.85 4.15
CA SER A 25 -1.00 -4.84 2.68
C SER A 25 -1.72 -3.64 2.08
N GLN A 26 -2.85 -3.21 2.64
CA GLN A 26 -3.63 -2.11 2.07
C GLN A 26 -2.91 -0.76 2.19
N SER A 27 -2.28 -0.49 3.33
CA SER A 27 -1.48 0.72 3.54
C SER A 27 -0.30 0.80 2.59
N ALA A 28 0.45 -0.29 2.43
CA ALA A 28 1.56 -0.35 1.46
C ALA A 28 1.10 -0.14 0.01
N ILE A 29 -0.08 -0.65 -0.37
CA ILE A 29 -0.64 -0.41 -1.71
C ILE A 29 -0.94 1.07 -1.93
N GLU A 30 -1.60 1.74 -0.97
CA GLU A 30 -1.91 3.17 -1.08
C GLU A 30 -0.64 4.03 -1.12
N GLU A 31 0.38 3.70 -0.31
CA GLU A 31 1.67 4.39 -0.36
C GLU A 31 2.34 4.27 -1.74
N CYS A 32 2.40 3.05 -2.28
CA CYS A 32 2.97 2.81 -3.60
C CYS A 32 2.16 3.47 -4.72
N LYS A 33 0.83 3.56 -4.57
CA LYS A 33 -0.05 4.26 -5.51
C LYS A 33 0.23 5.76 -5.50
N ALA A 34 0.30 6.38 -4.32
CA ALA A 34 0.62 7.80 -4.19
C ALA A 34 2.00 8.15 -4.76
N LEU A 35 3.01 7.30 -4.54
CA LEU A 35 4.33 7.49 -5.13
C LEU A 35 4.29 7.42 -6.66
N LYS A 36 3.55 6.45 -7.20
CA LYS A 36 3.40 6.29 -8.65
C LYS A 36 2.69 7.49 -9.28
N GLU A 37 1.59 7.94 -8.71
CA GLU A 37 0.87 9.14 -9.18
C GLU A 37 1.81 10.36 -9.26
N ARG A 38 2.58 10.61 -8.21
CA ARG A 38 3.52 11.75 -8.18
C ARG A 38 4.65 11.62 -9.21
N ILE A 39 5.11 10.40 -9.50
CA ILE A 39 6.09 10.15 -10.57
C ILE A 39 5.45 10.48 -11.93
N GLU A 40 4.21 10.03 -12.16
CA GLU A 40 3.46 10.28 -13.39
C GLU A 40 3.20 11.78 -13.59
N ASP A 41 2.85 12.52 -12.52
CA ASP A 41 2.68 13.97 -12.56
C ASP A 41 3.95 14.68 -13.07
N TYR A 42 5.14 14.29 -12.57
CA TYR A 42 6.39 14.87 -13.04
C TYR A 42 6.76 14.46 -14.46
N ASP A 43 6.41 13.24 -14.88
CA ASP A 43 6.58 12.81 -16.25
C ASP A 43 5.67 13.61 -17.20
N ASP A 44 4.45 13.94 -16.79
CA ASP A 44 3.52 14.77 -17.55
C ASP A 44 3.98 16.22 -17.63
N LEU A 45 4.42 16.82 -16.52
CA LEU A 45 5.05 18.16 -16.52
C LEU A 45 6.25 18.22 -17.47
N ARG A 46 7.06 17.16 -17.52
CA ARG A 46 8.21 17.08 -18.45
C ARG A 46 7.79 16.96 -19.91
N LYS A 47 6.68 16.29 -20.21
CA LYS A 47 6.11 16.20 -21.57
C LYS A 47 5.53 17.54 -22.02
N GLU A 48 4.86 18.26 -21.12
CA GLU A 48 4.33 19.61 -21.38
C GLU A 48 5.45 20.63 -21.61
N GLY A 49 6.61 20.38 -21.02
CA GLY A 49 7.79 21.22 -21.17
C GLY A 49 7.82 22.38 -20.17
N GLY A 50 8.97 23.03 -20.10
CA GLY A 50 9.20 24.15 -19.18
C GLY A 50 10.59 24.73 -19.35
N SER A 51 10.92 25.73 -18.54
CA SER A 51 12.30 26.24 -18.51
C SER A 51 13.29 25.15 -18.11
N ALA A 52 14.55 25.27 -18.53
CA ALA A 52 15.62 24.33 -18.15
C ALA A 52 15.69 24.13 -16.63
N SER A 53 15.50 25.20 -15.86
CA SER A 53 15.48 25.20 -14.40
C SER A 53 14.30 24.40 -13.83
N GLN A 54 13.11 24.52 -14.43
CA GLN A 54 11.95 23.71 -14.05
C GLN A 54 12.18 22.23 -14.36
N MET A 55 12.67 21.93 -15.57
CA MET A 55 12.94 20.56 -16.00
C MET A 55 13.99 19.86 -15.12
N ASP A 56 15.03 20.57 -14.67
CA ASP A 56 16.01 20.03 -13.72
C ASP A 56 15.37 19.74 -12.35
N ARG A 57 14.56 20.66 -11.83
CA ARG A 57 13.86 20.45 -10.55
C ARG A 57 12.91 19.25 -10.61
N TRP A 58 12.09 19.14 -11.65
CA TRP A 58 11.17 18.02 -11.83
C TRP A 58 11.92 16.70 -11.96
N ARG A 59 13.03 16.67 -12.71
CA ARG A 59 13.88 15.47 -12.81
C ARG A 59 14.38 15.03 -11.44
N ARG A 60 14.91 15.96 -10.62
CA ARG A 60 15.42 15.63 -9.28
C ARG A 60 14.31 15.10 -8.37
N ALA A 61 13.17 15.78 -8.33
CA ALA A 61 12.03 15.35 -7.51
C ALA A 61 11.50 13.98 -7.95
N ARG A 62 11.38 13.74 -9.26
CA ARG A 62 10.96 12.45 -9.82
C ARG A 62 11.93 11.32 -9.47
N ASN A 63 13.24 11.58 -9.53
CA ASN A 63 14.26 10.60 -9.15
C ASN A 63 14.20 10.25 -7.65
N GLU A 64 13.91 11.24 -6.78
CA GLU A 64 13.74 11.01 -5.35
C GLU A 64 12.53 10.12 -5.07
N LEU A 65 11.40 10.38 -5.74
CA LEU A 65 10.21 9.54 -5.64
C LEU A 65 10.43 8.13 -6.17
N GLU A 66 11.17 7.97 -7.26
CA GLU A 66 11.48 6.67 -7.82
C GLU A 66 12.43 5.86 -6.92
N ALA A 67 13.36 6.53 -6.24
CA ALA A 67 14.18 5.90 -5.22
C ALA A 67 13.32 5.40 -4.05
N GLU A 68 12.36 6.20 -3.56
CA GLU A 68 11.43 5.78 -2.51
C GLU A 68 10.53 4.63 -2.97
N PHE A 69 10.02 4.68 -4.21
CA PHE A 69 9.25 3.61 -4.82
C PHE A 69 10.03 2.29 -4.88
N HIS A 70 11.33 2.36 -5.20
CA HIS A 70 12.22 1.21 -5.21
C HIS A 70 12.49 0.68 -3.78
N ASP A 71 12.80 1.56 -2.82
CA ASP A 71 13.07 1.22 -1.42
C ASP A 71 11.89 0.46 -0.79
N LYS A 72 10.67 0.97 -1.03
CA LYS A 72 9.42 0.33 -0.59
C LYS A 72 9.06 -0.94 -1.37
N ASN A 73 9.91 -1.37 -2.32
CA ASN A 73 9.68 -2.54 -3.17
C ASN A 73 8.35 -2.51 -3.93
N CYS A 74 7.88 -1.32 -4.31
CA CYS A 74 6.57 -1.16 -4.95
C CYS A 74 6.49 -1.89 -6.30
N HIS A 75 7.63 -2.19 -6.94
CA HIS A 75 7.71 -3.03 -8.15
C HIS A 75 7.19 -4.47 -7.94
N LYS A 76 7.18 -4.98 -6.70
CA LYS A 76 6.65 -6.31 -6.36
C LYS A 76 5.12 -6.32 -6.26
N ILE A 77 4.51 -5.15 -6.09
CA ILE A 77 3.06 -4.99 -6.05
C ILE A 77 2.55 -4.96 -7.49
N SER A 78 1.53 -5.79 -7.80
CA SER A 78 1.05 -5.88 -9.18
C SER A 78 0.51 -4.54 -9.69
N THR A 79 0.77 -4.22 -10.96
CA THR A 79 0.28 -2.99 -11.61
C THR A 79 -1.24 -2.84 -11.53
N ARG A 80 -1.99 -3.95 -11.43
CA ARG A 80 -3.44 -3.94 -11.23
C ARG A 80 -3.84 -3.28 -9.92
N LEU A 81 -3.05 -3.47 -8.86
CA LEU A 81 -3.28 -2.89 -7.54
C LEU A 81 -2.85 -1.41 -7.47
N LEU A 82 -1.91 -1.01 -8.34
CA LEU A 82 -1.43 0.36 -8.48
C LEU A 82 -2.16 1.14 -9.59
N ARG A 83 -3.34 0.68 -10.01
CA ARG A 83 -4.16 1.39 -10.99
C ARG A 83 -5.10 2.34 -10.25
N THR A 84 -4.91 3.63 -10.47
CA THR A 84 -5.90 4.68 -10.22
C THR A 84 -7.09 4.50 -11.17
N ASN A 85 -8.31 4.54 -10.62
CA ASN A 85 -9.53 4.80 -11.39
C ASN A 85 -9.69 6.32 -11.54
#